data_AF-A0A8H3I4C7-F1
#
_entry.id   AF-A0A8H3I4C7-F1
#
_cell.length_a   1.000
_cell.length_b   1.000
_cell.length_c   1.000
_cell.angle_alpha   90.00
_cell.angle_beta   90.00
_cell.angle_gamma   90.00
#
_symmetry.space_group_name_H-M   'P 1'
#
loop_
_entity.id
_entity.type
_entity.pdbx_description
1 polymer ?
#
loop_
_entity_poly.entity_id
_entity_poly.type
_entity_poly.pdbx_seq_one_letter_code
_entity_poly.pdbx_strand_id
1 'polypeptide(L)'
;MATPLKRKAGDIATSTAKKPKANATITSFSSPSSTAKPAAAASAASSTIPSSSPTTVLDDASQKSSASTPGTTASIFTSSAAGVPAPAEAAAPLPKFDKGKWVEKLTAEQKDLLALEIASLDESWLSQLKDEIVTKDFLDLKRFLKKEHESGKKIFPPAADVYSWSRHTPLNTVKCVILGQDPYHGLNQAHGLCFSVRPPTPAPPSLANIYKLLKIEYPDSFEPPPKNGGLLTPWADRGVLLLNTCLTVRAHEANSHANQGWEKFTQKVIDIVAKKRTNGVVFLAWGNPAAKRVAKLDRVRHCVLLSVHPSPLSAPRGFYECGHFQKTNAWLKERYGEDGAIDWNLDVPPEKTGV
;
A
#
# COMPACT_ATOMS: atom_id res chain seq x y z
N MET A 1 4.23 35.40 -76.54
CA MET A 1 2.80 35.28 -76.92
C MET A 1 2.54 33.85 -77.41
N ALA A 2 1.27 33.47 -77.58
CA ALA A 2 0.78 32.21 -78.20
C ALA A 2 1.05 30.88 -77.45
N THR A 3 -0.02 30.35 -76.83
CA THR A 3 -0.24 28.91 -76.54
C THR A 3 -0.84 28.23 -77.79
N PRO A 4 -0.86 26.87 -77.94
CA PRO A 4 -2.10 26.15 -77.56
C PRO A 4 -2.00 24.65 -77.16
N LEU A 5 -2.77 24.29 -76.12
CA LEU A 5 -3.63 23.10 -75.90
C LEU A 5 -3.53 21.81 -76.77
N LYS A 6 -3.53 20.64 -76.10
CA LYS A 6 -4.24 19.36 -76.44
C LYS A 6 -4.66 18.68 -75.11
N ARG A 7 -5.95 18.33 -74.87
CA ARG A 7 -6.65 17.02 -75.08
C ARG A 7 -5.97 15.84 -74.33
N LYS A 8 -6.65 14.92 -73.62
CA LYS A 8 -7.91 14.15 -73.85
C LYS A 8 -8.28 13.44 -72.51
N ALA A 9 -9.48 13.50 -71.89
CA ALA A 9 -10.83 13.01 -72.22
C ALA A 9 -11.05 11.47 -72.10
N GLY A 10 -12.07 11.03 -71.33
CA GLY A 10 -12.63 9.65 -71.33
C GLY A 10 -13.28 9.18 -70.01
N ASP A 11 -14.60 8.94 -69.99
CA ASP A 11 -15.39 8.48 -68.82
C ASP A 11 -16.06 7.10 -69.01
N ILE A 12 -16.02 6.29 -67.94
CA ILE A 12 -17.07 5.44 -67.30
C ILE A 12 -18.06 4.57 -68.14
N ALA A 13 -18.38 3.38 -67.59
CA ALA A 13 -19.61 2.53 -67.72
C ALA A 13 -19.54 1.24 -68.58
N THR A 14 -20.22 0.11 -68.28
CA THR A 14 -20.78 -0.50 -67.02
C THR A 14 -21.23 -1.96 -67.29
N SER A 15 -21.09 -2.89 -66.33
CA SER A 15 -21.86 -4.17 -66.21
C SER A 15 -21.58 -4.81 -64.81
N THR A 16 -22.47 -4.75 -63.81
CA THR A 16 -23.54 -5.73 -63.43
C THR A 16 -23.12 -7.20 -63.25
N ALA A 17 -23.52 -7.95 -62.20
CA ALA A 17 -24.14 -7.60 -60.89
C ALA A 17 -24.23 -8.83 -59.93
N LYS A 18 -24.08 -8.63 -58.59
CA LYS A 18 -24.95 -9.23 -57.54
C LYS A 18 -24.66 -8.71 -56.10
N LYS A 19 -25.66 -8.86 -55.22
CA LYS A 19 -25.76 -8.49 -53.78
C LYS A 19 -25.69 -9.78 -52.91
N PRO A 20 -25.72 -9.74 -51.55
CA PRO A 20 -25.48 -8.64 -50.58
C PRO A 20 -24.30 -9.05 -49.62
N LYS A 21 -24.03 -8.55 -48.39
CA LYS A 21 -24.62 -7.56 -47.46
C LYS A 21 -23.56 -6.56 -46.97
N ALA A 22 -24.00 -5.59 -46.17
CA ALA A 22 -23.23 -4.55 -45.50
C ALA A 22 -22.66 -4.95 -44.13
N ASN A 23 -21.59 -4.25 -43.70
CA ASN A 23 -21.73 -3.35 -42.55
C ASN A 23 -20.80 -2.12 -42.71
N ALA A 24 -21.28 -0.93 -42.35
CA ALA A 24 -20.63 0.37 -42.59
C ALA A 24 -21.33 1.47 -41.78
N THR A 25 -20.80 2.66 -41.47
CA THR A 25 -19.43 3.21 -41.40
C THR A 25 -19.59 4.66 -40.87
N ILE A 26 -18.72 5.12 -39.95
CA ILE A 26 -18.40 6.53 -39.60
C ILE A 26 -19.55 7.58 -39.54
N THR A 27 -19.67 8.27 -38.41
CA THR A 27 -19.61 9.76 -38.41
C THR A 27 -19.27 10.34 -37.05
N SER A 28 -18.45 11.39 -37.05
CA SER A 28 -18.17 12.26 -35.91
C SER A 28 -19.12 13.45 -35.89
N PHE A 29 -19.54 13.91 -34.71
CA PHE A 29 -20.20 15.22 -34.54
C PHE A 29 -19.70 15.92 -33.27
N SER A 30 -19.94 17.24 -33.18
CA SER A 30 -19.34 18.12 -32.17
C SER A 30 -20.38 19.00 -31.48
N SER A 31 -20.13 19.30 -30.19
CA SER A 31 -20.67 20.46 -29.45
C SER A 31 -22.19 20.41 -29.12
N PRO A 32 -22.71 21.26 -28.19
CA PRO A 32 -22.06 22.39 -27.52
C PRO A 32 -22.06 22.37 -25.97
N SER A 33 -21.38 23.39 -25.42
CA SER A 33 -21.39 23.78 -24.01
C SER A 33 -22.75 24.28 -23.53
N SER A 34 -23.08 24.05 -22.25
CA SER A 34 -24.04 24.87 -21.50
C SER A 34 -23.45 25.27 -20.13
N THR A 35 -23.85 26.45 -19.63
CA THR A 35 -23.29 27.07 -18.42
C THR A 35 -24.19 26.88 -17.21
N ALA A 36 -23.64 26.41 -16.09
CA ALA A 36 -24.28 26.49 -14.77
C ALA A 36 -23.26 26.81 -13.68
N LYS A 37 -23.64 27.68 -12.74
CA LYS A 37 -22.88 28.01 -11.51
C LYS A 37 -23.74 27.66 -10.27
N PRO A 38 -23.21 27.76 -9.05
CA PRO A 38 -23.18 26.66 -8.10
C PRO A 38 -24.47 26.49 -7.29
N ALA A 39 -24.74 25.25 -6.86
CA ALA A 39 -25.65 24.94 -5.75
C ALA A 39 -24.84 24.59 -4.50
N ALA A 40 -25.36 24.95 -3.32
CA ALA A 40 -24.67 24.76 -2.04
C ALA A 40 -25.50 23.91 -1.06
N ALA A 41 -24.79 23.26 -0.14
CA ALA A 41 -25.24 22.79 1.18
C ALA A 41 -26.52 21.91 1.31
N ALA A 42 -26.31 20.61 1.45
CA ALA A 42 -26.96 19.76 2.48
C ALA A 42 -25.94 18.66 2.87
N SER A 43 -25.61 18.35 4.13
CA SER A 43 -26.36 18.32 5.39
C SER A 43 -27.31 17.13 5.52
N ALA A 44 -26.75 15.96 5.81
CA ALA A 44 -27.41 14.82 6.45
C ALA A 44 -26.55 14.44 7.68
N ALA A 45 -26.98 14.79 8.89
CA ALA A 45 -28.01 14.12 9.70
C ALA A 45 -27.43 12.92 10.48
N SER A 46 -27.19 13.13 11.78
CA SER A 46 -26.64 12.15 12.70
C SER A 46 -27.71 11.18 13.20
N SER A 47 -27.47 9.88 13.11
CA SER A 47 -28.29 8.84 13.73
C SER A 47 -27.67 8.38 15.06
N THR A 48 -28.23 8.84 16.17
CA THR A 48 -27.83 8.43 17.53
C THR A 48 -28.42 7.07 17.91
N ILE A 49 -27.57 6.16 18.35
CA ILE A 49 -27.97 4.94 19.09
C ILE A 49 -27.11 4.90 20.37
N PRO A 50 -27.72 4.71 21.57
CA PRO A 50 -26.98 4.76 22.82
C PRO A 50 -26.16 3.48 23.05
N SER A 51 -24.98 3.62 23.65
CA SER A 51 -24.22 2.52 24.24
C SER A 51 -23.94 2.85 25.69
N SER A 52 -24.52 2.09 26.61
CA SER A 52 -24.23 2.19 28.04
C SER A 52 -22.81 1.72 28.35
N SER A 53 -22.18 2.34 29.34
CA SER A 53 -20.89 1.94 29.88
C SER A 53 -21.05 1.54 31.35
N PRO A 54 -20.46 0.42 31.80
CA PRO A 54 -20.13 0.21 33.19
C PRO A 54 -18.66 0.59 33.43
N THR A 55 -18.44 1.69 34.14
CA THR A 55 -17.10 2.04 34.66
C THR A 55 -16.63 0.96 35.61
N THR A 56 -15.41 0.43 35.41
CA THR A 56 -14.71 -0.37 36.41
C THR A 56 -13.49 0.41 36.90
N VAL A 57 -13.64 0.99 38.10
CA VAL A 57 -12.50 1.43 38.92
C VAL A 57 -11.78 0.20 39.47
N LEU A 58 -10.45 0.28 39.54
CA LEU A 58 -9.59 -0.59 40.35
C LEU A 58 -8.52 0.28 40.99
N ASP A 59 -8.12 -0.09 42.20
CA ASP A 59 -7.66 0.87 43.21
C ASP A 59 -6.18 1.24 43.16
N ASP A 60 -5.85 2.40 43.75
CA ASP A 60 -4.49 2.72 44.20
C ASP A 60 -4.15 1.92 45.47
N ALA A 61 -2.91 1.45 45.56
CA ALA A 61 -2.40 0.67 46.69
C ALA A 61 -0.94 1.07 47.01
N SER A 62 -0.75 2.34 47.35
CA SER A 62 0.57 2.90 47.71
C SER A 62 1.14 2.33 49.03
N GLN A 63 2.29 1.64 49.00
CA GLN A 63 3.17 1.48 50.19
C GLN A 63 4.68 1.62 49.88
N LYS A 64 5.24 2.70 50.44
CA LYS A 64 6.51 2.81 51.20
C LYS A 64 7.59 1.73 50.94
N SER A 65 8.68 2.02 50.24
CA SER A 65 9.84 2.85 50.65
C SER A 65 10.80 2.21 51.66
N SER A 66 12.03 1.95 51.22
CA SER A 66 13.24 2.15 52.03
C SER A 66 14.41 2.52 51.11
N ALA A 67 15.34 3.34 51.61
CA ALA A 67 16.56 3.73 50.89
C ALA A 67 17.77 3.34 51.73
N SER A 68 18.87 2.95 51.09
CA SER A 68 20.17 2.77 51.74
C SER A 68 21.30 3.23 50.83
N THR A 69 22.32 3.81 51.45
CA THR A 69 23.42 4.57 50.83
C THR A 69 24.61 3.62 50.56
N PRO A 70 25.41 3.81 49.48
CA PRO A 70 26.22 2.71 48.93
C PRO A 70 27.47 2.36 49.73
N GLY A 71 27.82 1.07 49.75
CA GLY A 71 29.07 0.55 50.29
C GLY A 71 30.12 0.31 49.20
N THR A 72 31.30 0.92 49.33
CA THR A 72 32.44 0.72 48.43
C THR A 72 33.03 -0.69 48.56
N THR A 73 33.14 -1.40 47.43
CA THR A 73 34.11 -2.50 47.26
C THR A 73 34.77 -2.37 45.89
N ALA A 74 36.11 -2.42 45.86
CA ALA A 74 36.89 -2.40 44.64
C ALA A 74 37.34 -3.82 44.29
N SER A 75 37.06 -4.26 43.07
CA SER A 75 37.50 -5.55 42.54
C SER A 75 38.39 -5.34 41.32
N ILE A 76 39.68 -5.60 41.48
CA ILE A 76 40.69 -5.51 40.42
C ILE A 76 40.65 -6.82 39.61
N PHE A 77 40.33 -6.76 38.31
CA PHE A 77 40.68 -7.83 37.37
C PHE A 77 41.07 -7.29 35.99
N THR A 78 42.36 -7.43 35.70
CA THR A 78 43.01 -7.68 34.40
C THR A 78 42.28 -7.24 33.12
N SER A 79 42.85 -6.27 32.42
CA SER A 79 42.61 -6.06 30.99
C SER A 79 43.05 -7.27 30.16
N SER A 80 42.18 -7.77 29.28
CA SER A 80 42.55 -8.66 28.18
C SER A 80 42.19 -7.99 26.86
N ALA A 81 43.17 -7.79 25.99
CA ALA A 81 42.96 -7.23 24.65
C ALA A 81 42.85 -8.37 23.64
N ALA A 82 41.68 -8.54 23.03
CA ALA A 82 41.44 -9.57 22.03
C ALA A 82 40.37 -9.17 21.00
N GLY A 83 40.66 -9.39 19.72
CA GLY A 83 39.67 -9.57 18.65
C GLY A 83 38.90 -8.33 18.19
N VAL A 84 39.38 -7.70 17.10
CA VAL A 84 38.45 -7.07 16.16
C VAL A 84 37.60 -8.18 15.54
N PRO A 85 36.25 -8.11 15.55
CA PRO A 85 35.43 -9.10 14.87
C PRO A 85 35.62 -8.99 13.35
N ALA A 86 36.04 -10.08 12.72
CA ALA A 86 36.08 -10.20 11.27
C ALA A 86 34.66 -10.05 10.68
N PRO A 87 34.51 -9.52 9.45
CA PRO A 87 33.20 -9.38 8.82
C PRO A 87 32.51 -10.75 8.68
N ALA A 88 31.19 -10.77 8.88
CA ALA A 88 30.41 -11.99 8.94
C ALA A 88 30.56 -12.86 7.68
N GLU A 89 31.01 -14.09 7.88
CA GLU A 89 31.22 -15.08 6.81
C GLU A 89 29.89 -15.41 6.11
N ALA A 90 29.93 -15.50 4.79
CA ALA A 90 28.72 -15.55 3.96
C ALA A 90 27.96 -16.87 4.16
N ALA A 91 26.76 -16.78 4.76
CA ALA A 91 25.89 -17.94 4.96
C ALA A 91 25.57 -18.67 3.64
N ALA A 92 25.68 -19.99 3.66
CA ALA A 92 25.51 -20.84 2.48
C ALA A 92 24.16 -20.58 1.77
N PRO A 93 24.12 -20.57 0.43
CA PRO A 93 22.94 -20.18 -0.32
C PRO A 93 21.77 -21.14 -0.09
N LEU A 94 20.71 -20.63 0.54
CA LEU A 94 19.42 -21.32 0.64
C LEU A 94 18.95 -21.75 -0.76
N PRO A 95 18.33 -22.94 -0.91
CA PRO A 95 17.88 -23.43 -2.21
C PRO A 95 16.90 -22.43 -2.83
N LYS A 96 17.30 -21.80 -3.94
CA LYS A 96 16.52 -20.78 -4.63
C LYS A 96 15.14 -21.34 -5.01
N PHE A 97 14.11 -20.53 -4.79
CA PHE A 97 12.74 -20.86 -5.16
C PHE A 97 12.63 -20.96 -6.69
N ASP A 98 12.52 -22.20 -7.19
CA ASP A 98 12.28 -22.46 -8.60
C ASP A 98 10.80 -22.22 -8.93
N LYS A 99 10.51 -21.01 -9.43
CA LYS A 99 9.17 -20.56 -9.83
C LYS A 99 8.59 -21.44 -10.94
N GLY A 100 9.41 -21.91 -11.88
CA GLY A 100 8.98 -22.79 -12.97
C GLY A 100 8.51 -24.15 -12.45
N LYS A 101 9.38 -24.86 -11.71
CA LYS A 101 9.06 -26.17 -11.10
C LYS A 101 7.96 -26.11 -10.03
N TRP A 102 7.66 -24.93 -9.49
CA TRP A 102 6.47 -24.73 -8.65
C TRP A 102 5.20 -24.58 -9.51
N VAL A 103 5.21 -23.71 -10.52
CA VAL A 103 4.06 -23.52 -11.44
C VAL A 103 3.71 -24.82 -12.15
N GLU A 104 4.68 -25.63 -12.60
CA GLU A 104 4.45 -26.94 -13.23
C GLU A 104 3.49 -27.82 -12.42
N LYS A 105 3.67 -27.86 -11.09
CA LYS A 105 2.91 -28.70 -10.14
C LYS A 105 1.48 -28.22 -9.88
N LEU A 106 1.13 -26.99 -10.25
CA LEU A 106 -0.23 -26.45 -10.06
C LEU A 106 -1.22 -27.12 -11.03
N THR A 107 -2.46 -27.30 -10.58
CA THR A 107 -3.55 -27.76 -11.47
C THR A 107 -3.86 -26.71 -12.55
N ALA A 108 -4.56 -27.11 -13.62
CA ALA A 108 -5.01 -26.16 -14.64
C ALA A 108 -5.90 -25.04 -14.06
N GLU A 109 -6.76 -25.38 -13.10
CA GLU A 109 -7.58 -24.40 -12.37
C GLU A 109 -6.73 -23.46 -11.51
N GLN A 110 -5.73 -23.97 -10.79
CA GLN A 110 -4.81 -23.13 -10.02
C GLN A 110 -4.00 -22.20 -10.93
N LYS A 111 -3.62 -22.65 -12.13
CA LYS A 111 -2.92 -21.83 -13.13
C LYS A 111 -3.78 -20.68 -13.67
N ASP A 112 -5.07 -20.94 -13.93
CA ASP A 112 -6.06 -19.90 -14.31
C ASP A 112 -6.30 -18.92 -13.15
N LEU A 113 -6.67 -19.42 -11.97
CA LEU A 113 -7.00 -18.58 -10.82
C LEU A 113 -5.81 -17.76 -10.33
N LEU A 114 -4.58 -18.29 -10.36
CA LEU A 114 -3.37 -17.65 -9.83
C LEU A 114 -2.52 -16.93 -10.90
N ALA A 115 -3.03 -16.77 -12.13
CA ALA A 115 -2.27 -16.18 -13.23
C ALA A 115 -1.69 -14.79 -12.89
N LEU A 116 -2.44 -13.96 -12.15
CA LEU A 116 -2.00 -12.63 -11.72
C LEU A 116 -0.89 -12.69 -10.66
N GLU A 117 -1.03 -13.59 -9.70
CA GLU A 117 -0.06 -13.83 -8.62
C GLU A 117 1.27 -14.35 -9.20
N ILE A 118 1.20 -15.34 -10.10
CA ILE A 118 2.35 -15.91 -10.82
C ILE A 118 3.07 -14.83 -11.64
N ALA A 119 2.32 -13.96 -12.32
CA ALA A 119 2.89 -12.92 -13.18
C ALA A 119 3.44 -11.70 -12.42
N SER A 120 2.84 -11.32 -11.27
CA SER A 120 2.99 -9.95 -10.75
C SER A 120 3.29 -9.80 -9.25
N LEU A 121 3.31 -10.89 -8.46
CA LEU A 121 4.00 -10.89 -7.17
C LEU A 121 5.51 -10.91 -7.42
N ASP A 122 6.25 -10.09 -6.68
CA ASP A 122 7.71 -10.20 -6.60
C ASP A 122 8.15 -11.58 -6.06
N GLU A 123 9.31 -12.06 -6.52
CA GLU A 123 9.75 -13.44 -6.27
C GLU A 123 10.15 -13.68 -4.81
N SER A 124 10.65 -12.65 -4.10
CA SER A 124 10.96 -12.77 -2.68
C SER A 124 9.70 -13.04 -1.86
N TRP A 125 8.57 -12.42 -2.23
CA TRP A 125 7.27 -12.64 -1.63
C TRP A 125 6.63 -13.95 -2.09
N LEU A 126 6.59 -14.21 -3.40
CA LEU A 126 6.01 -15.43 -3.97
C LEU A 126 6.66 -16.69 -3.37
N SER A 127 7.98 -16.67 -3.14
CA SER A 127 8.71 -17.79 -2.51
C SER A 127 8.20 -18.18 -1.12
N GLN A 128 7.59 -17.24 -0.37
CA GLN A 128 7.05 -17.44 0.98
C GLN A 128 5.51 -17.55 1.00
N LEU A 129 4.82 -17.01 -0.02
CA LEU A 129 3.36 -16.99 -0.13
C LEU A 129 2.78 -18.13 -1.00
N LYS A 130 3.61 -18.81 -1.80
CA LYS A 130 3.23 -19.92 -2.70
C LYS A 130 2.31 -20.97 -2.06
N ASP A 131 2.50 -21.25 -0.77
CA ASP A 131 1.77 -22.28 -0.02
C ASP A 131 0.45 -21.73 0.58
N GLU A 132 0.32 -20.40 0.74
CA GLU A 132 -0.93 -19.73 1.15
C GLU A 132 -1.87 -19.53 -0.04
N ILE A 133 -1.33 -19.13 -1.20
CA ILE A 133 -2.15 -18.83 -2.40
C ILE A 133 -2.77 -20.07 -3.06
N VAL A 134 -2.31 -21.27 -2.69
CA VAL A 134 -2.96 -22.54 -3.08
C VAL A 134 -3.97 -23.06 -2.03
N THR A 135 -4.16 -22.35 -0.91
CA THR A 135 -5.19 -22.73 0.08
C THR A 135 -6.60 -22.51 -0.48
N LYS A 136 -7.57 -23.31 0.00
CA LYS A 136 -8.98 -23.19 -0.38
C LYS A 136 -9.49 -21.75 -0.27
N ASP A 137 -9.27 -21.10 0.88
CA ASP A 137 -9.76 -19.75 1.15
C ASP A 137 -9.22 -18.70 0.16
N PHE A 138 -7.96 -18.82 -0.27
CA PHE A 138 -7.40 -17.93 -1.28
C PHE A 138 -7.96 -18.25 -2.68
N LEU A 139 -8.09 -19.52 -3.04
CA LEU A 139 -8.69 -19.90 -4.31
C LEU A 139 -10.17 -19.47 -4.39
N ASP A 140 -10.91 -19.52 -3.29
CA ASP A 140 -12.30 -19.03 -3.22
C ASP A 140 -12.39 -17.49 -3.36
N LEU A 141 -11.46 -16.74 -2.75
CA LEU A 141 -11.28 -15.30 -3.03
C LEU A 141 -11.04 -15.05 -4.53
N LYS A 142 -10.20 -15.86 -5.18
CA LYS A 142 -9.94 -15.73 -6.62
C LYS A 142 -11.15 -16.07 -7.48
N ARG A 143 -11.96 -17.07 -7.10
CA ARG A 143 -13.27 -17.35 -7.74
C ARG A 143 -14.25 -16.18 -7.59
N PHE A 144 -14.33 -15.59 -6.40
CA PHE A 144 -15.13 -14.39 -6.15
C PHE A 144 -14.71 -13.22 -7.05
N LEU A 145 -13.42 -12.89 -7.11
CA LEU A 145 -12.90 -11.81 -7.95
C LEU A 145 -13.07 -12.08 -9.45
N LYS A 146 -12.99 -13.34 -9.89
CA LYS A 146 -13.30 -13.75 -11.26
C LYS A 146 -14.78 -13.49 -11.60
N LYS A 147 -15.69 -13.94 -10.73
CA LYS A 147 -17.14 -13.68 -10.86
C LYS A 147 -17.49 -12.20 -10.87
N GLU A 148 -16.86 -11.38 -10.02
CA GLU A 148 -17.03 -9.92 -10.02
C GLU A 148 -16.67 -9.33 -11.39
N HIS A 149 -15.51 -9.71 -11.94
CA HIS A 149 -15.07 -9.26 -13.26
C HIS A 149 -16.00 -9.72 -14.40
N GLU A 150 -16.41 -11.00 -14.39
CA GLU A 150 -17.36 -11.59 -15.34
C GLU A 150 -18.75 -10.93 -15.27
N SER A 151 -19.15 -10.44 -14.08
CA SER A 151 -20.39 -9.66 -13.89
C SER A 151 -20.29 -8.18 -14.33
N GLY A 152 -19.17 -7.78 -14.94
CA GLY A 152 -18.94 -6.43 -15.45
C GLY A 152 -18.64 -5.38 -14.37
N LYS A 153 -18.35 -5.78 -13.13
CA LYS A 153 -18.03 -4.84 -12.05
C LYS A 153 -16.67 -4.17 -12.31
N LYS A 154 -16.64 -2.83 -12.21
CA LYS A 154 -15.38 -2.07 -12.23
C LYS A 154 -14.68 -2.24 -10.89
N ILE A 155 -13.52 -2.89 -10.89
CA ILE A 155 -12.68 -3.13 -9.71
C ILE A 155 -11.46 -2.18 -9.73
N PHE A 156 -11.03 -1.74 -8.56
CA PHE A 156 -9.79 -1.02 -8.30
C PHE A 156 -8.92 -1.75 -7.26
N PRO A 157 -7.58 -1.61 -7.30
CA PRO A 157 -6.80 -1.00 -8.38
C PRO A 157 -6.90 -1.83 -9.69
N PRO A 158 -6.38 -1.35 -10.83
CA PRO A 158 -6.22 -2.17 -12.03
C PRO A 158 -5.47 -3.48 -11.72
N ALA A 159 -5.77 -4.57 -12.43
CA ALA A 159 -5.26 -5.91 -12.07
C ALA A 159 -3.74 -5.96 -11.85
N ALA A 160 -2.95 -5.39 -12.76
CA ALA A 160 -1.48 -5.33 -12.64
C ALA A 160 -1.01 -4.60 -11.37
N ASP A 161 -1.76 -3.62 -10.88
CA ASP A 161 -1.44 -2.81 -9.71
C ASP A 161 -1.78 -3.50 -8.37
N VAL A 162 -2.59 -4.58 -8.34
CA VAL A 162 -3.01 -5.26 -7.09
C VAL A 162 -1.82 -5.69 -6.20
N TYR A 163 -0.69 -6.00 -6.83
CA TYR A 163 0.54 -6.46 -6.16
C TYR A 163 1.69 -5.46 -6.17
N SER A 164 1.44 -4.17 -6.47
CA SER A 164 2.47 -3.11 -6.48
C SER A 164 3.28 -3.04 -5.17
N TRP A 165 2.64 -3.21 -4.02
CA TRP A 165 3.31 -3.26 -2.70
C TRP A 165 4.44 -4.29 -2.63
N SER A 166 4.29 -5.45 -3.30
CA SER A 166 5.30 -6.52 -3.26
C SER A 166 6.53 -6.19 -4.11
N ARG A 167 6.33 -5.43 -5.20
CA ARG A 167 7.36 -5.09 -6.19
C ARG A 167 8.15 -3.84 -5.81
N HIS A 168 7.49 -2.85 -5.22
CA HIS A 168 8.16 -1.67 -4.65
C HIS A 168 8.89 -2.01 -3.35
N THR A 169 8.35 -2.93 -2.54
CA THR A 169 8.99 -3.35 -1.28
C THR A 169 9.19 -4.87 -1.23
N PRO A 170 10.21 -5.43 -1.93
CA PRO A 170 10.60 -6.83 -1.79
C PRO A 170 10.85 -7.21 -0.32
N LEU A 171 10.55 -8.46 0.06
CA LEU A 171 10.54 -8.91 1.46
C LEU A 171 11.85 -8.64 2.21
N ASN A 172 13.00 -8.72 1.54
CA ASN A 172 14.31 -8.46 2.14
C ASN A 172 14.63 -6.96 2.33
N THR A 173 13.83 -6.05 1.79
CA THR A 173 14.00 -4.58 1.90
C THR A 173 13.10 -3.94 2.96
N VAL A 174 12.06 -4.65 3.45
CA VAL A 174 11.08 -4.10 4.41
C VAL A 174 11.78 -3.59 5.68
N LYS A 175 11.71 -2.28 5.91
CA LYS A 175 12.13 -1.57 7.14
C LYS A 175 10.92 -1.22 8.02
N CYS A 176 9.84 -0.76 7.38
CA CYS A 176 8.61 -0.31 8.03
C CYS A 176 7.39 -0.91 7.32
N VAL A 177 6.27 -1.05 8.03
CA VAL A 177 4.97 -1.50 7.50
C VAL A 177 3.89 -0.50 7.92
N ILE A 178 3.08 -0.03 6.96
CA ILE A 178 1.95 0.86 7.22
C ILE A 178 0.67 0.16 6.72
N LEU A 179 -0.34 0.09 7.59
CA LEU A 179 -1.58 -0.64 7.31
C LEU A 179 -2.74 0.30 6.95
N GLY A 180 -3.27 0.16 5.73
CA GLY A 180 -4.55 0.72 5.31
C GLY A 180 -5.70 -0.29 5.38
N GLN A 181 -6.94 0.18 5.23
CA GLN A 181 -8.14 -0.66 5.28
C GLN A 181 -8.42 -1.31 3.91
N ASP A 182 -9.00 -0.54 2.98
CA ASP A 182 -9.27 -0.89 1.59
C ASP A 182 -8.63 0.15 0.64
N PRO A 183 -8.50 -0.16 -0.68
CA PRO A 183 -7.96 0.80 -1.65
C PRO A 183 -8.95 1.96 -1.90
N TYR A 184 -8.46 3.10 -2.37
CA TYR A 184 -9.34 4.18 -2.80
C TYR A 184 -10.25 3.75 -3.97
N HIS A 185 -11.56 3.83 -3.73
CA HIS A 185 -12.61 3.37 -4.64
C HIS A 185 -12.98 4.38 -5.75
N GLY A 186 -12.32 5.54 -5.84
CA GLY A 186 -12.52 6.52 -6.90
C GLY A 186 -11.70 6.22 -8.17
N LEU A 187 -12.16 6.75 -9.31
CA LEU A 187 -11.49 6.59 -10.60
C LEU A 187 -10.04 7.09 -10.54
N ASN A 188 -9.10 6.30 -11.06
CA ASN A 188 -7.65 6.60 -11.16
C ASN A 188 -6.93 6.89 -9.82
N GLN A 189 -7.54 6.54 -8.68
CA GLN A 189 -6.95 6.79 -7.36
C GLN A 189 -6.02 5.63 -6.94
N ALA A 190 -6.57 4.43 -6.69
CA ALA A 190 -5.79 3.32 -6.15
C ALA A 190 -4.83 2.68 -7.15
N HIS A 191 -3.60 2.38 -6.70
CA HIS A 191 -2.54 1.72 -7.47
C HIS A 191 -1.76 0.63 -6.72
N GLY A 192 -2.37 0.07 -5.67
CA GLY A 192 -1.84 -1.07 -4.91
C GLY A 192 -0.94 -0.74 -3.72
N LEU A 193 -0.79 0.54 -3.39
CA LEU A 193 -0.12 1.04 -2.18
C LEU A 193 -1.17 1.69 -1.26
N CYS A 194 -1.11 1.44 0.06
CA CYS A 194 -1.99 2.09 1.02
C CYS A 194 -1.73 3.62 1.11
N PHE A 195 -2.77 4.40 1.41
CA PHE A 195 -2.79 5.88 1.47
C PHE A 195 -2.37 6.65 0.20
N SER A 196 -1.75 6.01 -0.79
CA SER A 196 -1.24 6.68 -1.99
C SER A 196 -2.26 6.76 -3.14
N VAL A 197 -2.16 7.83 -3.92
CA VAL A 197 -2.89 8.02 -5.19
C VAL A 197 -1.92 8.35 -6.34
N ARG A 198 -2.29 7.98 -7.57
CA ARG A 198 -1.53 8.39 -8.77
C ARG A 198 -1.82 9.86 -9.14
N PRO A 199 -0.82 10.59 -9.66
CA PRO A 199 -1.02 11.85 -10.36
C PRO A 199 -2.12 11.77 -11.46
N PRO A 200 -2.86 12.86 -11.74
CA PRO A 200 -2.82 14.18 -11.08
C PRO A 200 -3.67 14.25 -9.78
N THR A 201 -4.08 13.11 -9.21
CA THR A 201 -4.95 13.09 -8.03
C THR A 201 -4.26 13.76 -6.82
N PRO A 202 -4.89 14.78 -6.18
CA PRO A 202 -4.37 15.37 -4.97
C PRO A 202 -4.49 14.42 -3.78
N ALA A 203 -3.61 14.57 -2.79
CA ALA A 203 -3.57 13.77 -1.57
C ALA A 203 -4.93 13.79 -0.84
N PRO A 204 -5.58 12.62 -0.66
CA PRO A 204 -6.86 12.54 0.05
C PRO A 204 -6.74 12.99 1.52
N PRO A 205 -7.86 13.31 2.20
CA PRO A 205 -7.81 13.96 3.52
C PRO A 205 -6.97 13.24 4.59
N SER A 206 -6.92 11.90 4.56
CA SER A 206 -6.03 11.13 5.45
C SER A 206 -4.54 11.35 5.15
N LEU A 207 -4.16 11.40 3.86
CA LEU A 207 -2.78 11.64 3.46
C LEU A 207 -2.37 13.10 3.70
N ALA A 208 -3.27 14.05 3.50
CA ALA A 208 -3.04 15.45 3.87
C ALA A 208 -2.78 15.61 5.39
N ASN A 209 -3.38 14.77 6.24
CA ASN A 209 -3.12 14.76 7.68
C ASN A 209 -1.81 14.03 8.05
N ILE A 210 -1.40 13.00 7.28
CA ILE A 210 -0.06 12.40 7.35
C ILE A 210 1.03 13.45 7.04
N TYR A 211 0.85 14.26 5.99
CA TYR A 211 1.79 15.34 5.66
C TYR A 211 1.84 16.44 6.74
N LYS A 212 0.74 16.73 7.44
CA LYS A 212 0.76 17.63 8.61
C LYS A 212 1.61 17.06 9.75
N LEU A 213 1.44 15.78 10.09
CA LEU A 213 2.27 15.13 11.10
C LEU A 213 3.75 15.15 10.70
N LEU A 214 4.08 14.88 9.44
CA LEU A 214 5.45 15.00 8.94
C LEU A 214 6.01 16.43 9.03
N LYS A 215 5.22 17.47 8.75
CA LYS A 215 5.67 18.87 8.91
C LYS A 215 5.81 19.29 10.38
N ILE A 216 5.06 18.67 11.30
CA ILE A 216 5.23 18.85 12.76
C ILE A 216 6.50 18.15 13.24
N GLU A 217 6.78 16.94 12.75
CA GLU A 217 7.94 16.13 13.12
C GLU A 217 9.26 16.57 12.44
N TYR A 218 9.19 17.20 11.26
CA TYR A 218 10.34 17.62 10.46
C TYR A 218 10.13 19.03 9.87
N PRO A 219 10.00 20.08 10.73
CA PRO A 219 9.63 21.42 10.29
C PRO A 219 10.58 22.04 9.26
N ASP A 220 11.88 21.77 9.36
CA ASP A 220 12.91 22.37 8.51
C ASP A 220 13.31 21.52 7.29
N SER A 221 12.87 20.26 7.21
CA SER A 221 13.36 19.29 6.21
C SER A 221 12.29 18.51 5.44
N PHE A 222 11.04 18.46 5.92
CA PHE A 222 9.92 17.96 5.14
C PHE A 222 9.16 19.11 4.49
N GLU A 223 8.88 19.01 3.19
CA GLU A 223 7.90 19.85 2.52
C GLU A 223 6.81 18.99 1.85
N PRO A 224 5.51 19.38 1.93
CA PRO A 224 4.45 18.68 1.21
C PRO A 224 4.69 18.69 -0.31
N PRO A 225 4.40 17.60 -1.04
CA PRO A 225 4.64 17.53 -2.48
C PRO A 225 3.95 18.64 -3.27
N PRO A 226 4.58 19.16 -4.34
CA PRO A 226 4.01 20.23 -5.15
C PRO A 226 2.63 19.82 -5.69
N LYS A 227 1.73 20.81 -5.77
CA LYS A 227 0.32 20.63 -6.17
C LYS A 227 -0.48 19.68 -5.25
N ASN A 228 0.00 19.44 -4.01
CA ASN A 228 -0.56 18.48 -3.05
C ASN A 228 -0.60 17.05 -3.61
N GLY A 229 0.47 16.60 -4.29
CA GLY A 229 0.56 15.25 -4.85
C GLY A 229 0.54 14.13 -3.80
N GLY A 230 -0.06 12.98 -4.14
CA GLY A 230 -0.26 11.83 -3.22
C GLY A 230 0.53 10.55 -3.53
N LEU A 231 1.61 10.64 -4.32
CA LEU A 231 2.39 9.47 -4.77
C LEU A 231 3.44 9.07 -3.72
N LEU A 232 3.28 7.90 -3.09
CA LEU A 232 4.14 7.39 -2.01
C LEU A 232 5.07 6.25 -2.46
N THR A 233 5.19 6.05 -3.77
CA THR A 233 6.19 5.14 -4.36
C THR A 233 7.60 5.35 -3.80
N PRO A 234 8.13 6.59 -3.62
CA PRO A 234 9.44 6.79 -3.01
C PRO A 234 9.60 6.15 -1.62
N TRP A 235 8.58 6.19 -0.76
CA TRP A 235 8.63 5.51 0.54
C TRP A 235 8.65 3.99 0.39
N ALA A 236 7.85 3.46 -0.54
CA ALA A 236 7.78 2.02 -0.78
C ALA A 236 9.11 1.45 -1.28
N ASP A 237 9.75 2.14 -2.23
CA ASP A 237 11.08 1.82 -2.74
C ASP A 237 12.18 1.97 -1.65
N ARG A 238 11.99 2.89 -0.69
CA ARG A 238 12.85 3.09 0.50
C ARG A 238 12.59 2.08 1.65
N GLY A 239 11.76 1.06 1.44
CA GLY A 239 11.53 -0.03 2.38
C GLY A 239 10.23 0.06 3.22
N VAL A 240 9.29 0.93 2.86
CA VAL A 240 7.99 1.07 3.56
C VAL A 240 6.91 0.21 2.88
N LEU A 241 6.56 -0.92 3.49
CA LEU A 241 5.50 -1.80 3.01
C LEU A 241 4.12 -1.12 3.22
N LEU A 242 3.62 -0.47 2.17
CA LEU A 242 2.33 0.22 2.14
C LEU A 242 1.17 -0.75 1.81
N LEU A 243 0.73 -1.54 2.80
CA LEU A 243 -0.22 -2.64 2.62
C LEU A 243 -1.65 -2.28 3.06
N ASN A 244 -2.66 -2.53 2.21
CA ASN A 244 -4.07 -2.51 2.63
C ASN A 244 -4.50 -3.89 3.14
N THR A 245 -5.45 -3.96 4.08
CA THR A 245 -6.02 -5.26 4.51
C THR A 245 -6.91 -5.93 3.46
N CYS A 246 -7.60 -5.14 2.64
CA CYS A 246 -8.24 -5.55 1.38
C CYS A 246 -7.40 -5.04 0.20
N LEU A 247 -7.03 -5.91 -0.76
CA LEU A 247 -6.21 -5.48 -1.90
C LEU A 247 -7.02 -5.04 -3.14
N THR A 248 -8.34 -5.26 -3.15
CA THR A 248 -9.25 -4.74 -4.18
C THR A 248 -10.56 -4.22 -3.59
N VAL A 249 -11.26 -3.38 -4.34
CA VAL A 249 -12.58 -2.82 -4.04
C VAL A 249 -13.32 -2.52 -5.36
N ARG A 250 -14.66 -2.49 -5.38
CA ARG A 250 -15.42 -1.97 -6.52
C ARG A 250 -15.33 -0.45 -6.61
N ALA A 251 -15.50 0.10 -7.80
CA ALA A 251 -15.65 1.53 -8.02
C ALA A 251 -16.83 2.08 -7.21
N HIS A 252 -16.58 3.12 -6.42
CA HIS A 252 -17.56 3.85 -5.59
C HIS A 252 -18.24 3.05 -4.45
N GLU A 253 -17.99 1.74 -4.30
CA GLU A 253 -18.52 0.91 -3.21
C GLU A 253 -17.40 0.56 -2.19
N ALA A 254 -17.11 1.45 -1.23
CA ALA A 254 -16.13 1.22 -0.17
C ALA A 254 -16.41 -0.09 0.60
N ASN A 255 -15.36 -0.82 0.99
CA ASN A 255 -15.43 -2.13 1.67
C ASN A 255 -16.19 -3.24 0.92
N SER A 256 -16.52 -3.09 -0.37
CA SER A 256 -17.30 -4.08 -1.14
C SER A 256 -16.70 -5.48 -1.22
N HIS A 257 -15.37 -5.63 -1.04
CA HIS A 257 -14.67 -6.92 -1.00
C HIS A 257 -14.20 -7.32 0.42
N ALA A 258 -14.72 -6.66 1.47
CA ALA A 258 -14.42 -7.03 2.85
C ALA A 258 -14.99 -8.42 3.19
N ASN A 259 -14.26 -9.15 4.01
CA ASN A 259 -14.49 -10.53 4.42
C ASN A 259 -14.52 -11.55 3.27
N GLN A 260 -14.08 -11.19 2.06
CA GLN A 260 -14.01 -12.11 0.91
C GLN A 260 -12.70 -12.92 0.87
N GLY A 261 -11.77 -12.69 1.81
CA GLY A 261 -10.57 -13.52 2.02
C GLY A 261 -9.25 -12.75 1.98
N TRP A 262 -9.24 -11.52 1.46
CA TRP A 262 -8.03 -10.68 1.43
C TRP A 262 -7.41 -10.51 2.81
N GLU A 263 -8.25 -10.35 3.84
CA GLU A 263 -7.83 -10.14 5.22
C GLU A 263 -7.03 -11.29 5.83
N LYS A 264 -7.20 -12.51 5.32
CA LYS A 264 -6.39 -13.68 5.72
C LYS A 264 -5.04 -13.65 5.03
N PHE A 265 -5.03 -13.41 3.73
CA PHE A 265 -3.82 -13.28 2.93
C PHE A 265 -2.92 -12.12 3.41
N THR A 266 -3.49 -10.94 3.69
CA THR A 266 -2.73 -9.78 4.17
C THR A 266 -2.27 -9.93 5.61
N GLN A 267 -2.99 -10.69 6.45
CA GLN A 267 -2.45 -11.14 7.74
C GLN A 267 -1.23 -12.06 7.53
N LYS A 268 -1.31 -13.02 6.60
CA LYS A 268 -0.17 -13.90 6.30
C LYS A 268 1.07 -13.13 5.78
N VAL A 269 0.87 -12.04 5.03
CA VAL A 269 1.94 -11.10 4.64
C VAL A 269 2.59 -10.47 5.89
N ILE A 270 1.81 -9.95 6.83
CA ILE A 270 2.29 -9.39 8.11
C ILE A 270 3.06 -10.45 8.92
N ASP A 271 2.51 -11.65 9.04
CA ASP A 271 3.12 -12.76 9.79
C ASP A 271 4.44 -13.22 9.14
N ILE A 272 4.54 -13.19 7.81
CA ILE A 272 5.78 -13.47 7.06
C ILE A 272 6.84 -12.39 7.33
N VAL A 273 6.48 -11.10 7.34
CA VAL A 273 7.41 -10.02 7.73
C VAL A 273 7.95 -10.26 9.14
N ALA A 274 7.07 -10.50 10.10
CA ALA A 274 7.46 -10.73 11.50
C ALA A 274 8.34 -11.98 11.68
N LYS A 275 8.09 -13.04 10.88
CA LYS A 275 8.89 -14.27 10.91
C LYS A 275 10.23 -14.17 10.17
N LYS A 276 10.34 -13.31 9.14
CA LYS A 276 11.50 -13.29 8.22
C LYS A 276 12.42 -12.07 8.40
N ARG A 277 11.94 -10.98 8.99
CA ARG A 277 12.77 -9.82 9.37
C ARG A 277 13.30 -10.02 10.79
N THR A 278 14.35 -10.83 10.91
CA THR A 278 14.99 -11.21 12.18
C THR A 278 15.53 -10.02 12.96
N ASN A 279 16.09 -9.03 12.27
CA ASN A 279 16.58 -7.77 12.85
C ASN A 279 15.42 -6.82 13.23
N GLY A 280 14.18 -7.25 13.02
CA GLY A 280 12.96 -6.51 13.34
C GLY A 280 12.57 -5.48 12.27
N VAL A 281 11.39 -4.90 12.46
CA VAL A 281 10.82 -3.81 11.63
C VAL A 281 9.90 -2.96 12.49
N VAL A 282 9.54 -1.78 11.99
CA VAL A 282 8.52 -0.93 12.59
C VAL A 282 7.16 -1.19 11.96
N PHE A 283 6.10 -1.32 12.76
CA PHE A 283 4.71 -1.40 12.31
C PHE A 283 3.95 -0.16 12.76
N LEU A 284 3.48 0.65 11.80
CA LEU A 284 2.58 1.78 12.03
C LEU A 284 1.13 1.32 11.87
N ALA A 285 0.41 1.24 12.99
CA ALA A 285 -0.96 0.76 13.02
C ALA A 285 -1.91 1.87 13.52
N TRP A 286 -2.50 2.57 12.55
CA TRP A 286 -3.36 3.72 12.78
C TRP A 286 -4.84 3.31 12.83
N GLY A 287 -5.45 3.42 14.00
CA GLY A 287 -6.85 3.06 14.27
C GLY A 287 -7.06 1.57 14.59
N ASN A 288 -8.22 1.29 15.19
CA ASN A 288 -8.58 -0.03 15.73
C ASN A 288 -8.49 -1.20 14.72
N PRO A 289 -8.83 -1.06 13.41
CA PRO A 289 -8.67 -2.15 12.45
C PRO A 289 -7.20 -2.57 12.27
N ALA A 290 -6.29 -1.60 12.13
CA ALA A 290 -4.86 -1.85 12.01
C ALA A 290 -4.26 -2.39 13.32
N ALA A 291 -4.62 -1.79 14.46
CA ALA A 291 -4.13 -2.21 15.78
C ALA A 291 -4.43 -3.69 16.08
N LYS A 292 -5.58 -4.21 15.64
CA LYS A 292 -5.95 -5.64 15.76
C LYS A 292 -5.04 -6.57 14.97
N ARG A 293 -4.50 -6.15 13.81
CA ARG A 293 -3.60 -6.96 12.96
C ARG A 293 -2.21 -7.16 13.57
N VAL A 294 -1.75 -6.16 14.32
CA VAL A 294 -0.42 -6.14 14.97
C VAL A 294 -0.45 -6.59 16.43
N ALA A 295 -1.63 -6.92 16.98
CA ALA A 295 -1.82 -7.22 18.40
C ALA A 295 -1.05 -8.46 18.90
N LYS A 296 -0.71 -9.40 18.01
CA LYS A 296 0.01 -10.65 18.33
C LYS A 296 1.51 -10.63 17.99
N LEU A 297 2.05 -9.48 17.61
CA LEU A 297 3.46 -9.38 17.20
C LEU A 297 4.42 -9.38 18.39
N ASP A 298 5.59 -9.99 18.18
CA ASP A 298 6.74 -9.95 19.09
C ASP A 298 7.26 -8.50 19.22
N ARG A 299 6.93 -7.84 20.34
CA ARG A 299 7.33 -6.46 20.65
C ARG A 299 8.77 -6.32 21.16
N VAL A 300 9.48 -7.42 21.39
CA VAL A 300 10.92 -7.40 21.70
C VAL A 300 11.71 -7.28 20.40
N ARG A 301 11.26 -7.99 19.35
CA ARG A 301 11.86 -7.94 18.01
C ARG A 301 11.39 -6.76 17.17
N HIS A 302 10.10 -6.42 17.21
CA HIS A 302 9.50 -5.41 16.33
C HIS A 302 8.98 -4.20 17.11
N CYS A 303 9.22 -3.00 16.59
CA CYS A 303 8.55 -1.81 17.11
C CYS A 303 7.10 -1.79 16.60
N VAL A 304 6.12 -1.59 17.49
CA VAL A 304 4.70 -1.50 17.14
C VAL A 304 4.16 -0.18 17.66
N LEU A 305 3.98 0.78 16.75
CA LEU A 305 3.51 2.13 17.06
C LEU A 305 2.01 2.24 16.76
N LEU A 306 1.23 2.49 17.81
CA LEU A 306 -0.22 2.64 17.73
C LEU A 306 -0.60 4.13 17.78
N SER A 307 -1.64 4.51 17.04
CA SER A 307 -2.31 5.81 17.18
C SER A 307 -3.75 5.70 16.67
N VAL A 308 -4.51 6.79 16.79
CA VAL A 308 -5.80 6.96 16.08
C VAL A 308 -5.58 7.03 14.56
N HIS A 309 -6.64 6.89 13.78
CA HIS A 309 -6.53 6.91 12.31
C HIS A 309 -6.37 8.35 11.77
N PRO A 310 -5.53 8.60 10.74
CA PRO A 310 -5.32 9.94 10.16
C PRO A 310 -6.52 10.58 9.45
N SER A 311 -7.69 9.94 9.38
CA SER A 311 -8.88 10.56 8.77
C SER A 311 -9.34 11.79 9.58
N PRO A 312 -9.99 12.80 8.93
CA PRO A 312 -10.39 14.04 9.59
C PRO A 312 -11.22 13.88 10.87
N LEU A 313 -12.01 12.81 10.97
CA LEU A 313 -12.84 12.49 12.14
C LEU A 313 -12.02 12.19 13.41
N SER A 314 -10.81 11.65 13.25
CA SER A 314 -9.99 11.12 14.37
C SER A 314 -8.60 11.73 14.48
N ALA A 315 -8.05 12.34 13.43
CA ALA A 315 -6.71 12.94 13.49
C ALA A 315 -6.52 13.98 14.62
N PRO A 316 -7.50 14.88 14.89
CA PRO A 316 -7.43 15.83 16.02
C PRO A 316 -7.58 15.20 17.43
N ARG A 317 -7.50 13.87 17.55
CA ARG A 317 -7.68 13.12 18.80
C ARG A 317 -6.43 12.32 19.21
N GLY A 318 -5.23 12.73 18.78
CA GLY A 318 -3.97 12.03 19.08
C GLY A 318 -3.12 11.63 17.87
N PHE A 319 -3.46 12.02 16.63
CA PHE A 319 -2.61 11.69 15.48
C PHE A 319 -1.43 12.66 15.32
N TYR A 320 -1.67 13.96 15.45
CA TYR A 320 -0.63 14.99 15.26
C TYR A 320 0.43 14.98 16.37
N GLU A 321 0.10 14.35 17.50
CA GLU A 321 0.88 14.27 18.72
C GLU A 321 1.69 12.97 18.84
N CYS A 322 1.50 12.02 17.91
CA CYS A 322 2.01 10.65 18.10
C CYS A 322 3.51 10.47 17.83
N GLY A 323 4.15 11.35 17.05
CA GLY A 323 5.60 11.32 16.77
C GLY A 323 6.08 10.04 16.08
N HIS A 324 5.28 9.47 15.17
CA HIS A 324 5.52 8.13 14.62
C HIS A 324 6.70 8.07 13.65
N PHE A 325 7.00 9.12 12.90
CA PHE A 325 8.05 9.08 11.87
C PHE A 325 9.46 9.26 12.44
N GLN A 326 9.62 10.12 13.44
CA GLN A 326 10.82 10.24 14.28
C GLN A 326 11.05 8.95 15.08
N LYS A 327 10.02 8.41 15.75
CA LYS A 327 10.14 7.13 16.50
C LYS A 327 10.53 5.96 15.58
N THR A 328 9.99 5.94 14.36
CA THR A 328 10.38 4.96 13.34
C THR A 328 11.87 5.10 12.98
N ASN A 329 12.33 6.32 12.68
CA ASN A 329 13.72 6.55 12.30
C ASN A 329 14.71 6.33 13.44
N ALA A 330 14.40 6.75 14.66
CA ALA A 330 15.23 6.51 15.83
C ALA A 330 15.42 5.01 16.10
N TRP A 331 14.33 4.23 16.07
CA TRP A 331 14.39 2.77 16.26
C TRP A 331 15.10 2.05 15.10
N LEU A 332 14.91 2.51 13.86
CA LEU A 332 15.65 1.95 12.72
C LEU A 332 17.14 2.26 12.79
N LYS A 333 17.53 3.45 13.26
CA LYS A 333 18.95 3.81 13.48
C LYS A 333 19.58 2.95 14.56
N GLU A 334 18.90 2.73 15.69
CA GLU A 334 19.33 1.81 16.75
C GLU A 334 19.57 0.38 16.24
N ARG A 335 18.72 -0.10 15.31
CA ARG A 335 18.74 -1.50 14.82
C ARG A 335 19.60 -1.75 13.56
N TYR A 336 19.83 -0.73 12.74
CA TYR A 336 20.43 -0.87 11.41
C TYR A 336 21.54 0.16 11.10
N GLY A 337 21.90 1.03 12.06
CA GLY A 337 22.82 2.15 11.82
C GLY A 337 22.14 3.33 11.10
N GLU A 338 22.90 4.39 10.82
CA GLU A 338 22.34 5.64 10.25
C GLU A 338 21.59 5.42 8.92
N ASP A 339 22.15 4.60 8.02
CA ASP A 339 21.53 4.19 6.74
C ASP A 339 20.27 3.32 6.92
N GLY A 340 20.01 2.88 8.15
CA GLY A 340 18.78 2.24 8.59
C GLY A 340 17.56 3.14 8.49
N ALA A 341 17.72 4.45 8.63
CA ALA A 341 16.63 5.43 8.56
C ALA A 341 15.84 5.37 7.24
N ILE A 342 14.62 5.92 7.26
CA ILE A 342 13.80 6.17 6.08
C ILE A 342 13.76 7.68 5.89
N ASP A 343 14.14 8.14 4.70
CA ASP A 343 13.81 9.51 4.28
C ASP A 343 12.31 9.58 3.94
N TRP A 344 11.60 10.47 4.64
CA TRP A 344 10.17 10.71 4.51
C TRP A 344 9.81 11.85 3.58
N ASN A 345 10.78 12.61 3.06
CA ASN A 345 10.52 13.46 1.91
C ASN A 345 10.09 12.58 0.72
N LEU A 346 9.42 13.17 -0.27
CA LEU A 346 8.95 12.46 -1.44
C LEU A 346 9.69 12.91 -2.71
N ASP A 347 10.37 14.06 -2.68
CA ASP A 347 11.30 14.56 -3.70
C ASP A 347 10.77 14.49 -5.15
N VAL A 348 9.45 14.57 -5.32
CA VAL A 348 8.80 14.33 -6.61
C VAL A 348 9.00 15.56 -7.51
N PRO A 349 9.74 15.46 -8.64
CA PRO A 349 9.85 16.56 -9.59
C PRO A 349 8.45 16.96 -10.10
N PRO A 350 8.19 18.25 -10.36
CA PRO A 350 6.88 18.70 -10.83
C PRO A 350 6.37 17.97 -12.09
N GLU A 351 7.25 17.51 -13.00
CA GLU A 351 6.83 16.68 -14.14
C GLU A 351 6.24 15.34 -13.69
N LYS A 352 6.82 14.71 -12.66
CA LYS A 352 6.33 13.43 -12.10
C LYS A 352 5.09 13.60 -11.23
N THR A 353 4.63 14.83 -10.97
CA THR A 353 3.29 15.10 -10.41
C THR A 353 2.20 15.24 -11.48
N GLY A 354 2.48 14.87 -12.74
CA GLY A 354 1.48 14.54 -13.75
C GLY A 354 0.69 15.72 -14.30
N VAL A 355 1.40 16.79 -14.66
CA VAL A 355 0.88 18.01 -15.29
C VAL A 355 1.87 18.47 -16.35
#